data_AF-A0A367IFK8-F1
#
_entry.id   AF-A0A367IFK8-F1
#
_cell.length_a   1.000
_cell.length_b   1.000
_cell.length_c   1.000
_cell.angle_alpha   90.00
_cell.angle_beta   90.00
_cell.angle_gamma   90.00
#
_symmetry.space_group_name_H-M   'P 1'
#
loop_
_entity.id
_entity.type
_entity.pdbx_description
1 polymer ?
#
loop_
_entity_poly.entity_id
_entity_poly.type
_entity_poly.pdbx_seq_one_letter_code
_entity_poly.pdbx_strand_id
1 'polypeptide(L)'
;MKRGRVTVSWLIFSILILLSAKLFIDSNGESIYSWAILLMIPIPLSIIISFQSNEKKSGQENIKDLIIENEDLNDIEKKAEDPLEIGFDIPIL
;
A
#
# COMPACT_ATOMS: atom_id res chain seq x y z
N MET A 1 14.92 2.58 -20.36
CA MET A 1 14.12 3.67 -19.78
C MET A 1 13.53 3.39 -18.39
N LYS A 2 13.10 2.17 -18.05
CA LYS A 2 12.47 1.86 -16.74
C LYS A 2 13.38 2.17 -15.52
N ARG A 3 14.65 1.73 -15.54
CA ARG A 3 15.63 1.99 -14.47
C ARG A 3 15.90 3.48 -14.21
N GLY A 4 15.87 4.33 -15.25
CA GLY A 4 16.01 5.78 -15.10
C GLY A 4 14.86 6.40 -14.31
N ARG A 5 13.62 6.00 -14.60
CA ARG A 5 12.43 6.48 -13.88
C ARG A 5 12.45 6.08 -12.41
N VAL A 6 12.86 4.84 -12.11
CA VAL A 6 13.00 4.35 -10.72
C VAL A 6 14.06 5.16 -9.95
N THR A 7 15.21 5.44 -10.59
CA THR A 7 16.29 6.23 -9.98
C THR A 7 15.80 7.65 -9.64
N VAL A 8 15.08 8.29 -10.56
CA VAL A 8 14.49 9.62 -10.33
C VAL A 8 13.44 9.57 -9.20
N SER A 9 12.57 8.56 -9.18
CA SER A 9 11.61 8.39 -8.08
C SER A 9 12.28 8.22 -6.72
N TRP A 10 13.43 7.52 -6.67
CA TRP A 10 14.18 7.35 -5.43
C TRP A 10 14.85 8.64 -4.97
N LEU A 11 15.38 9.42 -5.92
CA LEU A 11 15.94 10.75 -5.65
C LEU A 11 14.86 11.69 -5.09
N ILE A 12 13.67 11.72 -5.70
CA ILE A 12 12.53 12.52 -5.23
C ILE A 12 12.11 12.08 -3.82
N PHE A 13 11.97 10.78 -3.57
CA PHE A 13 11.66 10.23 -2.25
C PHE A 13 12.67 10.70 -1.19
N SER A 14 13.97 10.61 -1.48
CA SER A 14 15.02 11.05 -0.56
C SER A 14 14.95 12.55 -0.27
N ILE A 15 14.70 13.38 -1.30
CA ILE A 15 14.52 14.83 -1.13
C ILE A 15 13.30 15.17 -0.29
N LEU A 16 12.16 14.47 -0.46
CA LEU A 16 10.96 14.72 0.34
C LEU A 16 11.22 14.44 1.83
N ILE A 17 11.92 13.36 2.16
CA ILE A 17 12.30 13.04 3.53
C ILE A 17 13.19 14.14 4.12
N LEU A 18 14.21 14.57 3.37
CA LEU A 18 15.15 15.57 3.85
C LEU A 18 14.45 16.94 4.05
N LEU A 19 13.55 17.31 3.15
CA LEU A 19 12.77 18.54 3.24
C LEU A 19 11.81 18.51 4.43
N SER A 20 11.12 17.39 4.63
CA SER A 20 10.23 17.17 5.78
C SER A 20 10.99 17.28 7.09
N ALA A 21 12.14 16.60 7.21
CA ALA A 21 12.98 16.64 8.41
C ALA A 21 13.50 18.05 8.70
N LYS A 22 14.02 18.75 7.68
CA LYS A 22 14.49 20.13 7.83
C LYS A 22 13.37 21.03 8.35
N LEU A 23 12.18 20.94 7.74
CA LEU A 23 11.06 21.80 8.10
C LEU A 23 10.48 21.46 9.48
N PHE A 24 10.60 20.21 9.92
CA PHE A 24 10.26 19.77 11.27
C PHE A 24 11.21 20.39 12.31
N ILE A 25 12.52 20.36 12.04
CA ILE A 25 13.54 20.93 12.94
C ILE A 25 13.38 22.45 13.01
N ASP A 26 13.24 23.12 11.86
CA ASP A 26 13.09 24.58 11.79
C ASP A 26 11.85 25.08 12.56
N SER A 27 10.82 24.24 12.71
CA SER A 27 9.58 24.57 13.42
C SER A 27 9.46 23.97 14.82
N ASN A 28 10.53 23.36 15.37
CA ASN A 28 10.48 22.60 16.63
C ASN A 28 9.34 21.56 16.69
N GLY A 29 9.01 20.95 15.55
CA GLY A 29 8.01 19.88 15.44
C GLY A 29 6.57 20.31 15.14
N GLU A 30 6.28 21.61 15.06
CA GLU A 30 4.90 22.11 14.86
C GLU A 30 4.52 22.36 13.38
N SER A 31 5.40 22.08 12.43
CA SER A 31 5.16 22.37 11.02
C SER A 31 4.17 21.40 10.37
N ILE A 32 2.97 21.90 10.08
CA ILE A 32 1.95 21.21 9.26
C ILE A 32 2.53 20.80 7.90
N TYR A 33 3.39 21.64 7.32
CA TYR A 33 4.02 21.36 6.03
C TYR A 33 4.96 20.15 6.09
N SER A 34 5.67 19.95 7.21
CA SER A 34 6.52 18.77 7.39
C SER A 34 5.71 17.47 7.31
N TRP A 35 4.54 17.47 7.97
CA TRP A 35 3.59 16.36 7.94
C TRP A 35 2.95 16.17 6.57
N ALA A 36 2.56 17.25 5.89
CA ALA A 36 2.02 17.19 4.53
C ALA A 36 3.03 16.54 3.55
N ILE A 37 4.31 16.86 3.68
CA ILE A 37 5.37 16.26 2.86
C ILE A 37 5.50 14.75 3.16
N LEU A 38 5.45 14.33 4.44
CA LEU A 38 5.45 12.91 4.80
C LEU A 38 4.28 12.16 4.19
N LEU A 39 3.08 12.75 4.18
CA LEU A 39 1.89 12.16 3.56
C LEU A 39 2.01 12.05 2.03
N MET A 40 2.92 12.80 1.41
CA MET A 40 3.18 12.74 -0.03
C MET A 40 4.12 11.60 -0.45
N ILE A 41 4.92 11.06 0.48
CA ILE A 41 5.85 9.95 0.28
C ILE A 41 5.27 8.69 -0.41
N PRO A 42 4.04 8.22 -0.12
CA PRO A 42 3.50 7.02 -0.77
C PRO A 42 3.42 7.12 -2.30
N ILE A 43 3.34 8.34 -2.87
CA ILE A 43 3.27 8.55 -4.32
C ILE A 43 4.53 8.06 -5.03
N PRO A 44 5.74 8.62 -4.79
CA PRO A 44 6.96 8.12 -5.44
C PRO A 44 7.24 6.65 -5.08
N LEU A 45 6.89 6.20 -3.87
CA LEU A 45 7.06 4.81 -3.44
C LEU A 45 6.23 3.83 -4.28
N SER A 46 4.96 4.16 -4.53
CA SER A 46 4.07 3.34 -5.36
C SER A 46 4.63 3.12 -6.78
N ILE A 47 5.25 4.16 -7.35
CA ILE A 47 5.88 4.12 -8.68
C ILE A 47 7.09 3.18 -8.66
N ILE A 48 7.94 3.27 -7.65
CA ILE A 48 9.12 2.40 -7.49
C ILE A 48 8.70 0.92 -7.40
N ILE A 49 7.72 0.63 -6.54
CA ILE A 49 7.21 -0.73 -6.32
C ILE A 49 6.58 -1.29 -7.59
N SER A 50 5.78 -0.49 -8.31
CA SER A 50 5.15 -0.88 -9.57
C SER A 50 6.16 -1.29 -10.64
N PHE A 51 7.27 -0.55 -10.77
CA PHE A 51 8.32 -0.89 -11.71
C PHE A 51 9.13 -2.12 -11.28
N GLN A 52 9.43 -2.28 -9.99
CA GLN A 52 10.16 -3.44 -9.49
C GLN A 52 9.36 -4.74 -9.65
N SER A 53 8.04 -4.70 -9.42
CA SER A 53 7.14 -5.83 -9.65
C SER A 53 7.11 -6.28 -11.12
N ASN A 54 7.12 -5.32 -12.05
CA ASN A 54 7.15 -5.60 -13.48
C ASN A 54 8.50 -6.18 -13.97
N GLU A 55 9.62 -5.82 -13.37
CA GLU A 55 10.91 -6.45 -13.69
C GLU A 55 10.96 -7.92 -13.21
N LYS A 56 10.37 -8.23 -12.06
CA LYS A 56 10.28 -9.62 -11.54
C LYS A 56 9.41 -10.51 -12.43
N LYS A 57 8.29 -10.00 -12.96
CA LYS A 57 7.44 -10.75 -13.92
C LYS A 57 8.15 -11.10 -15.24
N SER A 58 9.15 -10.32 -15.67
CA SER A 58 9.88 -10.59 -16.92
C SER A 58 10.91 -11.73 -16.81
N GLY A 59 11.26 -12.17 -15.60
CA GLY A 59 12.15 -13.32 -15.35
C GLY A 59 11.39 -14.58 -14.91
N GLN A 60 10.06 -14.56 -14.98
CA GLN A 60 9.17 -15.56 -14.40
C GLN A 60 8.14 -16.03 -15.42
N GLU A 61 8.62 -16.58 -16.53
CA GLU A 61 7.85 -17.57 -17.29
C GLU A 61 7.58 -18.86 -16.48
N ASN A 62 8.17 -18.98 -15.28
CA ASN A 62 7.96 -20.06 -14.31
C ASN A 62 7.01 -19.71 -13.13
N ILE A 63 6.36 -18.53 -13.11
CA ILE A 63 5.27 -18.23 -12.16
C ILE A 63 3.93 -18.30 -12.87
N LYS A 64 3.66 -19.47 -13.46
CA LYS A 64 2.30 -19.91 -13.74
C LYS A 64 1.76 -20.84 -12.65
N ASP A 65 2.65 -21.47 -11.87
CA ASP A 65 2.24 -22.36 -10.76
C ASP A 65 1.78 -21.60 -9.51
N LEU A 66 2.27 -20.39 -9.24
CA LEU A 66 1.96 -19.70 -7.98
C LEU A 66 0.63 -18.92 -7.99
N ILE A 67 -0.14 -18.97 -9.09
CA ILE A 67 -1.42 -18.26 -9.23
C ILE A 67 -2.62 -19.24 -9.22
N ILE A 68 -2.38 -20.57 -9.18
CA ILE A 68 -3.43 -21.60 -9.15
C ILE A 68 -3.82 -21.98 -7.70
N GLU A 69 -3.50 -21.14 -6.70
CA GLU A 69 -3.87 -21.40 -5.30
C GLU A 69 -4.85 -20.35 -4.73
N ASN A 70 -5.55 -19.62 -5.60
CA ASN A 70 -6.63 -18.69 -5.20
C ASN A 70 -7.93 -18.90 -5.99
N GLU A 71 -8.15 -20.08 -6.58
CA GLU A 71 -9.42 -20.43 -7.25
C GLU A 71 -10.36 -21.27 -6.37
N ASP A 72 -10.00 -21.53 -5.10
CA ASP A 72 -10.84 -22.25 -4.11
C ASP A 72 -11.38 -21.33 -2.99
N LEU A 73 -11.56 -20.03 -3.25
CA LEU A 73 -12.30 -19.13 -2.34
C LEU A 73 -13.83 -19.18 -2.54
N ASN A 74 -14.35 -20.21 -3.21
CA ASN A 74 -15.78 -20.38 -3.46
C ASN A 74 -16.51 -21.27 -2.43
N ASP A 75 -15.80 -21.86 -1.45
CA ASP A 75 -16.39 -22.79 -0.47
C ASP A 75 -16.39 -22.28 0.99
N ILE A 76 -16.15 -20.99 1.22
CA ILE A 76 -16.41 -20.36 2.53
C ILE A 76 -17.58 -19.39 2.38
N GLU A 77 -18.73 -19.92 1.95
CA GLU A 77 -20.01 -19.29 2.28
C GLU A 77 -20.18 -19.40 3.80
N LYS A 78 -19.59 -18.46 4.55
CA LYS A 78 -19.83 -18.34 5.98
C LYS A 78 -21.27 -17.89 6.16
N LYS A 79 -22.21 -18.84 6.18
CA LYS A 79 -23.60 -18.56 6.54
C LYS A 79 -23.58 -17.86 7.89
N ALA A 80 -24.08 -16.63 7.93
CA ALA A 80 -24.33 -15.96 9.19
C ALA A 80 -25.31 -16.83 9.99
N GLU A 81 -24.94 -17.15 11.23
CA GLU A 81 -25.83 -17.84 12.18
C GLU A 81 -27.08 -16.96 12.42
N ASP A 82 -28.23 -17.59 12.67
CA ASP A 82 -29.49 -16.87 12.88
C ASP A 82 -29.37 -15.98 14.14
N PRO A 83 -29.53 -14.64 14.02
CA PRO A 83 -29.40 -13.73 15.16
C PRO A 83 -30.34 -14.09 16.33
N LEU A 84 -31.48 -14.74 16.06
CA LEU A 84 -32.39 -15.21 17.10
C LEU A 84 -31.80 -16.37 17.93
N GLU A 85 -31.03 -17.26 17.31
CA GLU A 85 -30.39 -18.38 18.01
C GLU A 85 -29.18 -17.94 18.83
N ILE A 86 -28.50 -16.86 18.42
CA ILE A 86 -27.33 -16.30 19.12
C ILE A 86 -27.74 -15.34 20.26
N GLY A 87 -29.04 -15.05 20.40
CA GLY A 87 -29.56 -14.18 21.46
C GLY A 87 -29.32 -12.69 21.22
N PHE A 88 -29.21 -12.28 19.96
CA PHE A 88 -29.21 -10.86 19.61
C PHE A 88 -30.65 -10.32 19.62
N ASP A 89 -30.93 -9.37 20.50
CA ASP A 89 -32.20 -8.63 20.49
C ASP A 89 -32.31 -7.78 19.22
N ILE A 90 -33.25 -8.15 18.34
CA ILE A 90 -33.58 -7.39 17.13
C ILE A 90 -34.50 -6.24 17.53
N PRO A 91 -34.11 -4.96 17.34
CA PRO A 91 -35.01 -3.86 17.64
C PRO A 91 -36.22 -3.90 16.68
N ILE A 92 -37.41 -4.06 17.24
CA ILE A 92 -38.69 -3.90 16.53
C ILE A 92 -38.98 -2.41 16.35
N LEU A 93 -39.24 -2.01 15.10
CA LEU A 93 -39.75 -0.68 14.72
C LEU A 93 -41.27 -0.61 14.88
#